data_AF-A0A6B2SGW9-F1
#
_entry.id   AF-A0A6B2SGW9-F1
#
_cell.length_a   1.000
_cell.length_b   1.000
_cell.length_c   1.000
_cell.angle_alpha   90.00
_cell.angle_beta   90.00
_cell.angle_gamma   90.00
#
_symmetry.space_group_name_H-M   'P 1'
#
loop_
_entity.id
_entity.type
_entity.pdbx_description
1 polymer ?
#
loop_
_entity_poly.entity_id
_entity_poly.type
_entity_poly.pdbx_seq_one_letter_code
_entity_poly.pdbx_strand_id
1 'polypeptide(L)'
;ACAAVEADVTLVGIGGGTASVGFGATPFDAAFRAPYWGSRPELIEVLDLARSGVLDVHVETYALEDAPKAYELLHAGRVHGRAVILPGG
;
A
#
# COMPACT_ATOMS: atom_id res chain seq x y z
N ALA A 1 -2.92 -16.38 -6.71
CA ALA A 1 -1.57 -16.02 -6.22
C ALA A 1 -0.74 -17.30 -6.18
N CYS A 2 0.42 -17.32 -6.84
CA CYS A 2 1.30 -18.49 -6.87
C CYS A 2 2.37 -18.32 -5.79
N ALA A 3 2.06 -18.71 -4.56
CA ALA A 3 3.06 -18.81 -3.50
C ALA A 3 3.85 -20.12 -3.66
N ALA A 4 5.14 -20.12 -3.34
CA ALA A 4 5.98 -21.30 -3.32
C ALA A 4 5.98 -21.95 -1.92
N VAL A 5 6.60 -23.14 -1.81
CA VAL A 5 6.94 -23.74 -0.50
C VAL A 5 7.78 -22.72 0.30
N GLU A 6 7.51 -22.62 1.60
CA GLU A 6 8.19 -21.68 2.53
C GLU A 6 8.00 -20.18 2.20
N ALA A 7 7.02 -19.82 1.37
CA ALA A 7 6.78 -18.42 1.03
C ALA A 7 6.25 -17.60 2.21
N ASP A 8 6.68 -16.34 2.31
CA ASP A 8 6.03 -15.32 3.14
C ASP A 8 5.03 -14.52 2.29
N VAL A 9 3.77 -14.50 2.71
CA VAL A 9 2.68 -13.81 2.04
C VAL A 9 2.07 -12.77 2.99
N THR A 10 2.22 -11.49 2.62
CA THR A 10 1.65 -10.37 3.38
C THR A 10 0.47 -9.75 2.63
N LEU A 11 -0.73 -9.81 3.22
CA LEU A 11 -1.95 -9.16 2.73
C LEU A 11 -2.06 -7.73 3.29
N VAL A 12 -1.93 -6.73 2.42
CA VAL A 12 -2.02 -5.30 2.80
C VAL A 12 -3.27 -4.59 2.26
N GLY A 13 -3.98 -5.20 1.32
CA GLY A 13 -5.13 -4.59 0.66
C GLY A 13 -6.44 -4.76 1.44
N ILE A 14 -7.21 -3.67 1.57
CA ILE A 14 -8.53 -3.65 2.25
C ILE A 14 -9.70 -3.39 1.28
N GLY A 15 -9.52 -3.66 -0.01
CA GLY A 15 -10.52 -3.44 -1.06
C GLY A 15 -11.67 -4.48 -1.09
N GLY A 16 -11.92 -5.20 0.00
CA GLY A 16 -12.98 -6.22 0.09
C GLY A 16 -12.65 -7.59 -0.51
N GLY A 17 -11.43 -7.80 -1.02
CA GLY A 17 -10.97 -9.11 -1.46
C GLY A 17 -10.66 -10.07 -0.29
N THR A 18 -10.65 -11.37 -0.56
CA THR A 18 -10.32 -12.41 0.43
C THR A 18 -9.25 -13.36 -0.09
N ALA A 19 -8.51 -13.99 0.83
CA ALA A 19 -7.52 -15.03 0.55
C ALA A 19 -7.84 -16.28 1.39
N SER A 20 -7.81 -17.45 0.76
CA SER A 20 -8.01 -18.74 1.45
C SER A 20 -6.68 -19.27 1.99
N VAL A 21 -6.61 -19.52 3.30
CA VAL A 21 -5.41 -20.03 4.00
C VAL A 21 -5.76 -21.30 4.76
N GLY A 22 -4.98 -22.38 4.58
CA GLY A 22 -5.20 -23.65 5.28
C GLY A 22 -4.53 -24.84 4.59
N PHE A 23 -4.53 -25.99 5.27
CA PHE A 23 -3.97 -27.24 4.74
C PHE A 23 -4.61 -27.63 3.41
N GLY A 24 -3.78 -27.95 2.41
CA GLY A 24 -4.22 -28.29 1.05
C GLY A 24 -4.68 -27.09 0.21
N ALA A 25 -4.80 -25.89 0.79
CA ALA A 25 -5.11 -24.65 0.08
C ALA A 25 -3.85 -23.78 -0.13
N THR A 26 -2.82 -23.95 0.69
CA THR A 26 -1.56 -23.20 0.62
C THR A 26 -0.35 -24.12 0.46
N PRO A 27 0.77 -23.63 -0.09
CA PRO A 27 2.02 -24.39 -0.14
C PRO A 27 2.50 -24.81 1.24
N PHE A 28 3.33 -25.87 1.28
CA PHE A 28 3.94 -26.32 2.53
C PHE A 28 4.81 -25.23 3.14
N ASP A 29 4.70 -25.11 4.47
CA ASP A 29 5.45 -24.17 5.31
C ASP A 29 5.33 -22.68 4.92
N ALA A 30 4.29 -22.30 4.17
CA ALA A 30 4.04 -20.90 3.84
C ALA A 30 3.52 -20.11 5.05
N ALA A 31 4.10 -18.94 5.30
CA ALA A 31 3.67 -17.99 6.33
C ALA A 31 2.73 -16.93 5.74
N PHE A 32 1.64 -16.64 6.47
CA PHE A 32 0.66 -15.62 6.06
C PHE A 32 0.51 -14.56 7.15
N ARG A 33 0.53 -13.28 6.74
CA ARG A 33 0.29 -12.12 7.63
C ARG A 33 -0.67 -11.14 6.98
N ALA A 34 -1.43 -10.43 7.82
CA ALA A 34 -2.33 -9.34 7.41
C ALA A 34 -2.13 -8.14 8.35
N PRO A 35 -0.99 -7.43 8.26
CA PRO A 35 -0.74 -6.28 9.10
C PRO A 35 -1.68 -5.14 8.75
N TYR A 36 -2.10 -4.39 9.76
CA TYR A 36 -2.82 -3.14 9.59
C TYR A 36 -1.98 -2.02 10.18
N TRP A 37 -1.34 -1.26 9.30
CA TRP A 37 -0.34 -0.22 9.64
C TRP A 37 0.87 -0.77 10.40
N GLY A 38 1.73 0.15 10.84
CA GLY A 38 2.82 -0.08 11.77
C GLY A 38 2.69 0.85 12.98
N SER A 39 3.57 0.64 13.94
CA SER A 39 3.72 1.48 15.11
C SER A 39 4.28 2.87 14.75
N ARG A 40 4.13 3.83 15.68
CA ARG A 40 4.70 5.17 15.50
C ARG A 40 6.23 5.17 15.33
N PRO A 41 7.02 4.38 16.08
CA PRO A 41 8.46 4.27 15.83
C PRO A 41 8.80 3.78 14.42
N GLU A 42 8.12 2.74 13.93
CA GLU A 42 8.36 2.22 12.58
C GLU A 42 8.04 3.26 11.49
N LEU A 43 7.02 4.11 11.70
CA LEU A 43 6.77 5.25 10.79
C LEU A 43 7.96 6.22 10.76
N ILE A 44 8.57 6.50 11.91
CA ILE A 44 9.75 7.39 11.97
C ILE A 44 10.91 6.78 11.19
N GLU A 45 11.17 5.48 11.32
CA GLU A 45 12.22 4.78 10.58
C GLU A 45 12.02 4.87 9.06
N VAL A 46 10.77 4.72 8.57
CA VAL A 46 10.46 4.87 7.13
C VAL A 46 10.68 6.31 6.66
N LEU A 47 10.36 7.31 7.48
CA LEU A 47 10.63 8.72 7.15
C LEU A 47 12.14 9.00 7.07
N ASP A 48 12.95 8.38 7.93
CA ASP A 48 14.41 8.49 7.88
C ASP A 48 14.99 7.82 6.61
N LEU A 49 14.43 6.69 6.17
CA LEU A 49 14.76 6.08 4.87
C LEU A 49 14.43 7.00 3.69
N ALA A 50 13.28 7.69 3.72
CA ALA A 50 12.93 8.67 2.70
C ALA A 50 13.89 9.87 2.71
N ARG A 51 14.22 10.40 3.89
CA ARG A 51 15.16 11.53 4.04
C ARG A 51 16.58 11.20 3.58
N SER A 52 17.01 9.95 3.74
CA SER A 52 18.30 9.48 3.25
C SER A 52 18.33 9.18 1.74
N GLY A 53 17.19 9.30 1.05
CA GLY A 53 17.08 9.08 -0.39
C GLY A 53 17.03 7.60 -0.80
N VAL A 54 16.82 6.68 0.16
CA VAL A 54 16.69 5.23 -0.10
C VAL A 54 15.32 4.89 -0.69
N LEU A 55 14.32 5.75 -0.48
CA LEU A 55 12.94 5.59 -0.89
C LEU A 55 12.43 6.90 -1.50
N ASP A 56 11.72 6.80 -2.61
CA ASP A 56 10.94 7.90 -3.22
C ASP A 56 9.48 7.49 -3.40
N VAL A 57 8.57 8.47 -3.35
CA VAL A 57 7.14 8.24 -3.53
C VAL A 57 6.68 8.96 -4.79
N HIS A 58 6.18 8.19 -5.75
CA HIS A 58 5.53 8.78 -6.92
C HIS A 58 4.22 9.47 -6.51
N VAL A 59 4.19 10.79 -6.68
CA VAL A 59 3.05 11.65 -6.32
C VAL A 59 2.52 12.40 -7.55
N GLU A 60 1.21 12.54 -7.60
CA GLU A 60 0.49 13.45 -8.47
C GLU A 60 -0.14 14.54 -7.60
N THR A 61 0.21 15.80 -7.84
CA THR A 61 -0.27 16.93 -7.04
C THR A 61 -1.50 17.56 -7.64
N TYR A 62 -2.47 17.93 -6.81
CA TYR A 62 -3.71 18.59 -7.20
C TYR A 62 -3.94 19.82 -6.33
N ALA A 63 -4.50 20.87 -6.91
CA ALA A 63 -4.98 22.02 -6.14
C ALA A 63 -6.15 21.61 -5.24
N LEU A 64 -6.45 22.40 -4.22
CA LEU A 64 -7.52 22.09 -3.26
C LEU A 64 -8.90 21.99 -3.94
N GLU A 65 -9.16 22.87 -4.89
CA GLU A 65 -10.36 22.92 -5.72
C GLU A 65 -10.53 21.66 -6.59
N ASP A 66 -9.44 21.00 -6.95
CA ASP A 66 -9.41 19.80 -7.78
C ASP A 66 -9.53 18.50 -6.96
N ALA A 67 -9.65 18.59 -5.63
CA ALA A 67 -9.76 17.42 -4.77
C ALA A 67 -10.90 16.47 -5.20
N PRO A 68 -12.11 16.93 -5.58
CA PRO A 68 -13.15 16.04 -6.11
C PRO A 68 -12.69 15.29 -7.36
N LYS A 69 -11.93 15.95 -8.25
CA LYS A 69 -11.41 15.33 -9.46
C LYS A 69 -10.38 14.24 -9.16
N ALA A 70 -9.50 14.50 -8.19
CA ALA A 70 -8.53 13.51 -7.72
C ALA A 70 -9.23 12.24 -7.20
N TYR A 71 -10.34 12.37 -6.48
CA TYR A 71 -11.15 11.24 -6.03
C TYR A 71 -11.80 10.47 -7.18
N GLU A 72 -12.35 11.16 -8.19
CA GLU A 72 -12.89 10.49 -9.39
C GLU A 72 -11.82 9.66 -10.11
N LEU A 73 -10.63 10.24 -10.31
CA LEU A 73 -9.51 9.56 -10.95
C LEU A 73 -9.03 8.36 -10.12
N LEU A 74 -8.96 8.51 -8.79
CA LEU A 74 -8.60 7.42 -7.89
C LEU A 74 -9.62 6.27 -7.99
N HIS A 75 -10.92 6.58 -7.96
CA HIS A 75 -11.98 5.58 -8.11
C HIS A 75 -11.93 4.88 -9.47
N ALA A 76 -11.62 5.61 -10.54
CA ALA A 76 -11.44 5.07 -11.88
C ALA A 76 -10.12 4.30 -12.08
N GLY A 77 -9.25 4.22 -11.06
CA GLY A 77 -7.94 3.56 -11.16
C GLY A 77 -6.94 4.30 -12.05
N ARG A 78 -7.08 5.62 -12.18
CA ARG A 78 -6.31 6.48 -13.09
C ARG A 78 -5.25 7.34 -12.41
N VAL A 79 -5.07 7.20 -11.11
CA VAL A 79 -3.98 7.84 -10.36
C VAL A 79 -2.81 6.86 -10.31
N HIS A 80 -1.63 7.32 -10.74
CA HIS A 80 -0.39 6.60 -10.53
C HIS A 80 0.20 7.01 -9.17
N GLY A 81 0.48 6.05 -8.30
CA GLY A 81 1.07 6.32 -6.98
C GLY A 81 0.09 6.96 -5.99
N ARG A 82 0.31 8.24 -5.65
CA ARG A 82 -0.47 8.98 -4.65
C ARG A 82 -0.95 10.33 -5.17
N ALA A 83 -2.26 10.56 -5.14
CA ALA A 83 -2.84 11.89 -5.29
C ALA A 83 -2.63 12.69 -4.00
N VAL A 84 -1.95 13.84 -4.09
CA VAL A 84 -1.66 14.73 -2.96
C VAL A 84 -2.33 16.07 -3.21
N ILE A 85 -3.21 16.48 -2.31
CA ILE A 85 -3.86 17.79 -2.37
C ILE A 85 -2.94 18.83 -1.72
N LEU A 86 -2.62 19.90 -2.45
CA LEU A 86 -1.80 21.01 -1.96
C LEU A 86 -2.70 22.21 -1.63
N PRO A 87 -2.89 22.56 -0.33
CA PRO A 87 -3.79 23.64 0.07
C PRO A 87 -3.34 25.05 -0.34
N GLY A 88 -2.09 25.23 -0.76
CA GLY A 88 -1.48 26.53 -1.09
C GLY A 88 -1.00 26.67 -2.54
N GLY A 89 -1.32 25.71 -3.41
CA GLY A 89 -0.65 25.51 -4.70
C GLY A 89 0.53 24.56 -4.60
#